data_AF-A0A1B9APD7-F1
#
_entry.id   AF-A0A1B9APD7-F1
#
_cell.length_a   1.000
_cell.length_b   1.000
_cell.length_c   1.000
_cell.angle_alpha   90.00
_cell.angle_beta   90.00
_cell.angle_gamma   90.00
#
_symmetry.space_group_name_H-M   'P 1'
#
loop_
_entity.id
_entity.type
_entity.pdbx_description
1 polymer ?
#
loop_
_entity_poly.entity_id
_entity_poly.type
_entity_poly.pdbx_seq_one_letter_code
_entity_poly.pdbx_strand_id
1 'polypeptide(L)' 'MVVVHFYDNKNVVLTQYLNQVPAEGSDIRIKGRSGKVTSVQTDDNRIYNVQVEFQAIVKKQVAALAQNKKRR' A
#
# COMPACT_ATOMS: atom_id res chain seq x y z
N MET A 1 6.61 21.56 -4.12
CA MET A 1 5.82 20.97 -3.02
C MET A 1 4.39 20.76 -3.52
N VAL A 2 3.86 19.56 -3.31
CA VAL A 2 2.62 19.04 -3.91
C VAL A 2 1.87 18.19 -2.89
N VAL A 3 0.55 18.09 -3.01
CA VAL A 3 -0.25 17.16 -2.20
C VAL A 3 -0.39 15.87 -2.98
N VAL A 4 -0.04 14.74 -2.37
CA VAL A 4 -0.14 13.42 -2.99
C VAL A 4 -1.17 12.58 -2.22
N HIS A 5 -2.22 12.18 -2.92
CA HIS A 5 -3.20 11.20 -2.46
C HIS A 5 -2.82 9.83 -3.01
N PHE A 6 -2.47 8.92 -2.13
CA PHE A 6 -2.21 7.53 -2.49
C PHE A 6 -3.52 6.74 -2.42
N TYR A 7 -3.84 6.07 -3.52
CA TYR A 7 -5.01 5.24 -3.70
C TYR A 7 -4.64 3.77 -3.84
N ASP A 8 -5.41 2.92 -3.17
CA ASP A 8 -5.47 1.49 -3.42
C ASP A 8 -6.86 1.20 -3.97
N ASN A 9 -6.93 0.92 -5.27
CA ASN A 9 -8.19 0.79 -6.01
C ASN A 9 -9.05 2.07 -5.90
N LYS A 10 -10.06 2.07 -5.03
CA LYS A 10 -10.95 3.22 -4.77
C LYS A 10 -10.77 3.82 -3.37
N ASN A 11 -9.82 3.31 -2.59
CA ASN A 11 -9.60 3.70 -1.20
C ASN A 11 -8.38 4.60 -1.08
N VAL A 12 -8.52 5.77 -0.47
CA VAL A 12 -7.38 6.62 -0.09
C VAL A 12 -6.66 5.96 1.09
N VAL A 13 -5.40 5.56 0.89
CA VAL A 13 -4.59 4.89 1.93
C VAL A 13 -3.72 5.87 2.71
N LEU A 14 -3.25 6.94 2.06
CA LEU A 14 -2.43 7.98 2.67
C LEU A 14 -2.57 9.27 1.86
N THR A 15 -2.65 10.40 2.55
CA THR A 15 -2.49 11.72 1.95
C THR A 15 -1.26 12.36 2.57
N GLN A 16 -0.35 12.87 1.74
CA GLN A 16 0.88 13.48 2.23
C GLN A 16 1.30 14.67 1.37
N TYR A 17 1.80 15.71 2.01
CA TYR A 17 2.47 16.82 1.34
C TYR A 17 3.94 16.45 1.09
N LEU A 18 4.33 16.41 -0.18
CA LEU A 18 5.67 15.97 -0.61
C LEU A 18 6.36 17.05 -1.45
N ASN A 19 7.68 17.02 -1.48
CA ASN A 19 8.44 17.90 -2.37
C ASN A 19 8.33 17.48 -3.84
N GLN A 20 8.28 16.17 -4.07
CA GLN A 20 8.24 15.52 -5.38
C GLN A 20 7.22 14.39 -5.38
N VAL A 21 6.66 14.10 -6.56
CA VAL A 21 5.71 13.02 -6.78
C VAL A 21 6.48 11.72 -7.03
N PRO A 22 6.04 10.58 -6.47
CA PRO A 22 6.62 9.28 -6.80
C PRO A 22 6.49 8.96 -8.29
N ALA A 23 7.51 8.37 -8.89
CA ALA A 23 7.48 7.95 -10.29
C ALA A 23 6.66 6.67 -10.47
N GLU A 24 6.05 6.51 -11.65
CA GLU A 24 5.40 5.25 -12.03
C GLU A 24 6.40 4.09 -12.02
N GLY A 25 5.97 2.95 -11.48
CA GLY A 25 6.81 1.77 -11.33
C GLY A 25 7.79 1.80 -10.16
N SER A 26 7.85 2.89 -9.38
CA SER A 26 8.71 2.95 -8.19
C SER A 26 8.17 2.06 -7.04
N ASP A 27 9.10 1.45 -6.31
CA ASP A 27 8.78 0.71 -5.09
C ASP A 27 8.61 1.69 -3.93
N ILE A 28 7.49 1.58 -3.22
CA ILE A 28 7.15 2.46 -2.10
C ILE A 28 6.69 1.67 -0.89
N ARG A 29 6.87 2.26 0.28
CA ARG A 29 6.37 1.70 1.54
C ARG A 29 5.43 2.68 2.21
N ILE A 30 4.14 2.37 2.21
CA ILE A 30 3.10 3.21 2.80
C ILE A 30 2.51 2.49 4.01
N LYS A 31 2.57 3.15 5.18
CA LYS A 31 2.00 2.63 6.45
C LYS A 31 2.46 1.18 6.75
N GLY A 32 3.75 0.92 6.59
CA GLY A 32 4.37 -0.39 6.85
C GLY A 32 4.17 -1.44 5.76
N ARG A 33 3.29 -1.21 4.77
CA ARG A 33 3.04 -2.11 3.64
C ARG A 33 3.90 -1.74 2.44
N SER A 34 4.57 -2.73 1.86
CA SER A 34 5.31 -2.58 0.60
C SER A 34 4.35 -2.64 -0.58
N GLY A 35 4.55 -1.74 -1.54
CA GLY A 35 3.76 -1.68 -2.76
C GLY A 35 4.52 -1.01 -3.89
N LYS A 36 3.88 -0.95 -5.06
CA LYS A 36 4.45 -0.37 -6.27
C LYS A 36 3.48 0.67 -6.83
N VAL A 37 4.01 1.78 -7.31
CA VAL A 37 3.20 2.80 -8.02
C VAL A 37 2.80 2.27 -9.39
N THR A 38 1.51 2.27 -9.68
CA THR A 38 0.98 1.78 -10.97
C THR A 38 0.54 2.91 -11.89
N SER A 39 0.05 4.02 -11.35
CA SER A 39 -0.37 5.19 -12.15
C SER A 39 -0.23 6.47 -11.34
N VAL A 40 0.17 7.55 -12.00
CA VAL A 40 0.22 8.89 -11.42
C VAL A 40 -0.67 9.81 -12.26
N GLN A 41 -1.70 10.35 -11.64
CA GLN A 41 -2.60 11.33 -12.24
C GLN A 41 -2.40 12.68 -11.56
N THR A 42 -2.49 13.75 -12.35
CA THR A 42 -2.37 15.13 -11.87
C THR A 42 -3.73 15.79 -11.92
N ASP A 43 -4.15 16.39 -10.81
CA ASP A 43 -5.28 17.32 -10.76
C ASP A 43 -4.75 18.75 -10.80
N ASP A 44 -5.48 19.65 -11.46
CA ASP A 44 -5.09 21.03 -11.83
C ASP A 44 -4.49 21.89 -10.69
N ASN A 45 -4.67 21.51 -9.41
CA ASN A 45 -4.28 22.27 -8.22
C ASN A 45 -3.02 21.74 -7.49
N ARG A 46 -2.03 21.20 -8.20
CA ARG A 46 -0.82 20.59 -7.59
C ARG A 46 -1.14 19.43 -6.65
N ILE A 47 -2.30 18.81 -6.88
CA ILE A 47 -2.78 17.62 -6.20
C ILE A 47 -2.50 16.46 -7.15
N TYR A 48 -1.91 15.40 -6.65
CA TYR A 48 -1.58 14.21 -7.43
C TYR A 48 -2.28 13.00 -6.83
N ASN A 49 -2.96 12.25 -7.69
CA ASN A 49 -3.61 11.00 -7.34
C ASN A 49 -2.71 9.86 -7.82
N VAL A 50 -2.13 9.13 -6.87
CA VAL A 50 -1.16 8.08 -7.13
C VAL A 50 -1.78 6.74 -6.80
N GLN A 51 -1.95 5.90 -7.82
CA GLN A 51 -2.41 4.53 -7.66
C GLN A 51 -1.25 3.64 -7.21
N VAL A 52 -1.48 2.85 -6.17
CA VAL A 52 -0.51 1.95 -5.56
C VAL A 52 -1.11 0.58 -5.44
N GLU A 53 -0.36 -0.42 -5.89
CA GLU A 53 -0.69 -1.82 -5.65
C GLU A 53 0.18 -2.37 -4.52
N PHE A 54 -0.47 -2.83 -3.45
CA PHE A 54 0.24 -3.44 -2.32
C PHE A 54 0.45 -4.93 -2.54
N GLN A 55 1.58 -5.44 -2.09
CA GLN A 55 1.79 -6.89 -2.06
C GLN A 55 0.79 -7.55 -1.11
N ALA A 56 0.25 -8.70 -1.53
CA ALA A 56 -0.65 -9.48 -0.70
C ALA A 56 0.05 -9.86 0.61
N ILE A 57 -0.56 -9.47 1.74
CA ILE A 57 -0.11 -9.94 3.05
C ILE A 57 -0.53 -11.40 3.12
N VAL A 58 0.38 -12.31 2.79
CA VAL A 58 0.21 -13.74 3.08
C VAL A 58 0.24 -13.86 4.59
N LYS A 59 -0.93 -13.76 5.22
CA LYS A 59 -1.12 -14.23 6.58
C LYS A 59 -0.79 -15.72 6.51
N LYS A 60 0.40 -16.10 6.96
CA LYS A 60 0.65 -17.50 7.31
C LYS A 60 -0.45 -17.82 8.30
N GLN A 61 -1.46 -18.59 7.86
CA GLN A 61 -2.38 -19.20 8.80
C GLN A 61 -1.47 -19.93 9.76
N VAL A 62 -1.40 -19.44 11.00
CA VAL A 62 -0.89 -20.26 12.08
C VAL A 62 -1.84 -21.44 12.06
N ALA A 63 -1.40 -22.54 11.48
CA ALA A 63 -2.09 -23.81 11.59
C ALA A 63 -2.17 -24.03 13.11
N ALA A 64 -3.28 -23.63 13.70
CA ALA A 64 -3.65 -24.06 15.03
C ALA A 64 -3.57 -25.58 14.90
N LEU A 65 -2.54 -26.15 15.51
CA LEU A 65 -2.28 -27.57 15.59
C LEU A 65 -3.52 -28.21 16.19
N ALA A 66 -4.44 -28.57 15.29
CA ALA A 66 -5.58 -29.36 15.60
C ALA A 66 -5.02 -30.73 15.99
N GLN A 67 -5.22 -31.02 17.26
CA GLN A 67 -5.54 -32.34 17.78
C GLN A 67 -4.38 -33.32 17.99
N ASN A 68 -4.48 -33.96 19.16
CA ASN A 68 -3.88 -35.24 19.56
C ASN A 68 -2.41 -35.25 19.97
N LYS A 69 -2.20 -35.18 21.29
CA LYS A 69 -1.60 -36.31 22.02
C LYS A 69 -2.04 -36.33 23.49
N LYS A 70 -3.02 -37.22 23.77
CA LYS A 70 -3.20 -37.88 25.08
C LYS A 70 -1.82 -38.23 25.67
N ARG A 71 -1.56 -37.85 26.92
CA ARG A 71 -0.56 -38.45 27.83
C ARG A 71 -1.20 -38.43 29.22
N ARG A 72 -1.91 -39.51 29.55
CA ARG A 72 -1.53 -40.66 30.40
C ARG A 72 -1.54 -40.27 31.87
#